data_AF-A0A3D6EIP5-F1
#
_entry.id   AF-A0A3D6EIP5-F1
#
_cell.length_a   1.000
_cell.length_b   1.000
_cell.length_c   1.000
_cell.angle_alpha   90.00
_cell.angle_beta   90.00
_cell.angle_gamma   90.00
#
_symmetry.space_group_name_H-M   'P 1'
#
loop_
_entity.id
_entity.type
_entity.pdbx_description
1 polymer ?
#
loop_
_entity_poly.entity_id
_entity_poly.type
_entity_poly.pdbx_seq_one_letter_code
_entity_poly.pdbx_strand_id
1 'polypeptide(L)'
;MNQPTLTLEEQPAPAKPPSPTGFVLSPGQKGGLLILALGILYLRIWRRKQKHILICSHCGKKNPPHQSNCQKCAAPLMRLHE
;
A
#
# COMPACT_ATOMS: atom_id res chain seq x y z
N MET A 1 29.23 9.18 -71.92
CA MET A 1 28.64 8.36 -70.84
C MET A 1 29.28 8.83 -69.55
N ASN A 2 28.60 9.70 -68.81
CA ASN A 2 29.13 10.26 -67.56
C ASN A 2 28.31 9.65 -66.42
N GLN A 3 28.93 8.77 -65.64
CA GLN A 3 28.35 8.21 -64.44
C GLN A 3 28.79 9.08 -63.26
N PRO A 4 27.87 9.76 -62.55
CA PRO A 4 28.21 10.36 -61.27
C PRO A 4 28.25 9.26 -60.21
N THR A 5 29.42 9.07 -59.62
CA THR A 5 29.63 8.21 -58.45
C THR A 5 28.89 8.82 -57.26
N LEU A 6 27.74 8.24 -56.89
CA LEU A 6 27.03 8.58 -55.66
C LEU A 6 27.87 8.08 -54.47
N THR A 7 28.63 8.97 -53.86
CA THR A 7 29.16 8.79 -52.51
C THR A 7 27.97 8.68 -51.55
N LEU A 8 27.66 7.45 -51.14
CA LEU A 8 26.75 7.17 -50.03
C LEU A 8 27.47 7.64 -48.76
N GLU A 9 27.27 8.89 -48.38
CA GLU A 9 27.69 9.42 -47.08
C GLU A 9 26.89 8.65 -46.01
N GLU A 10 27.58 7.77 -45.29
CA GLU A 10 27.04 6.97 -44.21
C GLU A 10 26.67 7.90 -43.05
N GLN A 11 25.45 8.43 -43.11
CA GLN A 11 24.84 9.22 -42.05
C GLN A 11 24.73 8.32 -40.81
N PRO A 12 25.42 8.64 -39.69
CA PRO A 12 25.40 7.77 -38.52
C PRO A 12 23.98 7.72 -37.99
N ALA A 13 23.41 6.51 -37.95
CA ALA A 13 22.04 6.30 -37.48
C ALA A 13 21.84 6.95 -36.10
N PRO A 14 20.75 7.69 -35.87
CA PRO A 14 20.48 8.28 -34.56
C PRO A 14 20.40 7.14 -33.54
N ALA A 15 21.20 7.26 -32.47
CA ALA A 15 21.24 6.29 -31.39
C ALA A 15 19.82 6.03 -30.88
N LYS A 16 19.37 4.78 -31.02
CA LYS A 16 18.08 4.30 -30.54
C LYS A 16 17.94 4.68 -29.05
N PRO A 17 16.88 5.38 -28.61
CA PRO A 17 16.74 5.75 -27.21
C PRO A 17 16.76 4.47 -26.36
N PRO A 18 17.50 4.46 -25.23
CA PRO A 18 17.57 3.28 -24.39
C PRO A 18 16.16 2.94 -23.92
N SER A 19 15.73 1.72 -24.23
CA SER A 19 14.45 1.14 -23.80
C SER A 19 14.21 1.44 -22.32
N PRO A 20 12.98 1.80 -21.90
CA PRO A 20 12.70 2.15 -20.52
C PRO A 20 13.11 0.98 -19.65
N THR A 21 14.19 1.18 -18.91
CA THR A 21 14.77 0.17 -18.05
C THR A 21 13.74 -0.03 -16.94
N GLY A 22 12.91 -1.07 -17.09
CA GLY A 22 11.99 -1.46 -16.05
C GLY A 22 12.78 -1.57 -14.76
N PHE A 23 12.37 -0.83 -13.72
CA PHE A 23 13.10 -0.77 -12.46
C PHE A 23 13.31 -2.19 -11.91
N VAL A 24 14.50 -2.76 -12.14
CA VAL A 24 14.88 -4.06 -11.60
C VAL A 24 15.31 -3.82 -10.16
N LEU A 25 14.34 -3.82 -9.26
CA LEU A 25 14.60 -3.73 -7.82
C LEU A 25 15.51 -4.89 -7.40
N SER A 26 16.60 -4.56 -6.70
CA SER A 26 17.48 -5.55 -6.07
C SER A 26 16.66 -6.45 -5.13
N PRO A 27 17.03 -7.73 -4.93
CA PRO A 27 16.35 -8.64 -3.99
C PRO A 27 16.15 -8.01 -2.60
N GLY A 28 17.14 -7.25 -2.10
CA GLY A 28 17.04 -6.55 -0.83
C GLY A 28 15.98 -5.43 -0.82
N GLN A 29 15.86 -4.68 -1.93
CA GLN A 29 14.85 -3.64 -2.07
C GLN A 29 13.44 -4.24 -2.15
N LYS A 30 13.27 -5.36 -2.85
CA LYS A 30 11.99 -6.09 -2.91
C LYS A 30 11.58 -6.63 -1.54
N GLY A 31 12.55 -7.20 -0.79
CA GLY A 31 12.32 -7.66 0.58
C GLY A 31 11.89 -6.52 1.51
N GLY A 32 12.60 -5.40 1.46
CA GLY A 32 12.24 -4.20 2.23
C GLY A 32 10.85 -3.67 1.91
N LEU A 33 10.49 -3.58 0.62
CA LEU A 33 9.16 -3.18 0.17
C LEU A 33 8.05 -4.13 0.64
N LEU A 34 8.30 -5.44 0.61
CA LEU A 34 7.34 -6.43 1.11
C LEU A 34 7.09 -6.28 2.61
N ILE A 35 8.16 -6.14 3.41
CA ILE A 35 8.03 -5.94 4.87
C ILE A 35 7.29 -4.64 5.16
N LEU A 36 7.61 -3.55 4.44
CA LEU A 36 6.94 -2.27 4.59
C LEU A 36 5.44 -2.39 4.25
N ALA A 37 5.11 -3.01 3.12
CA ALA A 37 3.73 -3.22 2.69
C ALA A 37 2.94 -4.03 3.71
N LEU A 38 3.50 -5.14 4.19
CA LEU A 38 2.89 -5.98 5.23
C LEU A 38 2.71 -5.21 6.55
N GLY A 39 3.70 -4.41 6.96
CA GLY A 39 3.61 -3.57 8.15
C GLY A 39 2.49 -2.52 8.07
N ILE A 40 2.35 -1.84 6.92
CA ILE A 40 1.25 -0.89 6.68
C ILE A 40 -0.10 -1.62 6.72
N LEU A 41 -0.20 -2.79 6.10
CA LEU A 41 -1.43 -3.57 6.02
C LEU A 41 -1.84 -4.09 7.41
N TYR A 42 -0.87 -4.56 8.20
CA TYR A 42 -1.06 -4.91 9.61
C TYR A 42 -1.58 -3.73 10.43
N LEU A 43 -0.92 -2.57 10.35
CA LEU A 43 -1.36 -1.36 11.06
C LEU A 43 -2.77 -0.92 10.66
N ARG A 44 -3.12 -1.01 9.38
CA ARG A 44 -4.47 -0.71 8.89
C ARG A 44 -5.52 -1.64 9.47
N ILE A 45 -5.27 -2.96 9.44
CA ILE A 45 -6.20 -3.95 10.02
C ILE A 45 -6.33 -3.73 11.53
N TRP A 46 -5.22 -3.49 12.23
CA TRP A 46 -5.22 -3.23 13.66
C TRP A 46 -6.02 -1.98 14.02
N ARG A 47 -5.82 -0.87 13.30
CA ARG A 47 -6.60 0.37 13.48
C ARG A 47 -8.10 0.14 13.22
N ARG A 48 -8.46 -0.63 12.19
CA ARG A 48 -9.87 -1.00 11.94
C ARG A 48 -10.45 -1.77 13.14
N LYS A 49 -9.73 -2.75 13.69
CA LYS A 49 -10.18 -3.49 14.89
C LYS A 49 -10.38 -2.57 16.09
N GLN A 50 -9.51 -1.59 16.32
CA GLN A 50 -9.65 -0.65 17.44
C GLN A 50 -10.87 0.27 17.32
N LYS A 51 -11.23 0.73 16.11
CA LYS A 51 -12.39 1.60 15.89
C LYS A 51 -13.73 0.99 16.31
N HIS A 52 -13.81 -0.34 16.35
CA HIS A 52 -15.04 -1.04 16.70
C HIS A 52 -15.10 -1.47 18.17
N ILE A 53 -14.16 -1.05 19.02
CA ILE A 53 -14.21 -1.36 20.45
C ILE A 53 -15.12 -0.37 21.16
N LEU A 54 -16.15 -0.88 21.84
CA LEU A 54 -17.06 -0.08 22.66
C LEU A 54 -16.54 -0.06 24.10
N ILE A 55 -16.35 1.14 24.65
CA ILE A 55 -15.95 1.31 26.05
C ILE A 55 -17.21 1.55 26.88
N CYS A 56 -17.41 0.76 27.93
CA CYS A 56 -18.55 0.93 28.82
C CYS A 56 -18.41 2.23 29.63
N SER A 57 -19.41 3.11 29.58
CA SER A 57 -19.43 4.37 30.33
C SER A 57 -19.54 4.18 31.86
N HIS A 58 -20.12 3.06 32.32
CA HIS A 58 -20.31 2.78 33.74
C HIS A 58 -19.06 2.20 34.41
N CYS A 59 -18.32 1.31 33.73
CA CYS A 59 -17.21 0.57 34.35
C CYS A 59 -15.88 0.61 33.58
N GLY A 60 -15.83 1.27 32.43
CA GLY A 60 -14.61 1.41 31.61
C GLY A 60 -14.14 0.14 30.88
N LYS A 61 -14.86 -0.99 30.99
CA LYS A 61 -14.51 -2.23 30.28
C LYS A 61 -14.60 -2.03 28.76
N LYS A 62 -13.61 -2.54 28.02
CA LYS A 62 -13.66 -2.68 26.56
C LYS A 62 -14.52 -3.87 26.16
N ASN A 63 -15.48 -3.65 25.26
CA ASN A 63 -16.43 -4.64 24.78
C ASN A 63 -16.41 -4.70 23.24
N PRO A 64 -16.76 -5.87 22.65
CA PRO A 64 -16.92 -6.00 21.21
C PRO A 64 -18.08 -5.13 20.65
N PRO A 65 -18.05 -4.76 19.35
CA PRO A 65 -19.06 -3.88 18.74
C PRO A 65 -20.47 -4.50 18.66
N HIS A 66 -20.53 -5.84 18.61
CA HIS A 66 -21.78 -6.58 18.45
C HIS A 66 -22.55 -6.77 19.77
N GLN A 67 -21.96 -6.41 20.91
CA GLN A 67 -22.63 -6.52 22.20
C GLN A 67 -23.51 -5.29 22.47
N SER A 68 -24.71 -5.52 23.00
CA SER A 68 -25.63 -4.46 23.45
C SER A 68 -25.37 -4.04 24.90
N ASN A 69 -24.89 -4.96 25.73
CA ASN A 69 -24.63 -4.75 27.15
C ASN A 69 -23.17 -5.07 27.49
N CYS A 70 -22.65 -4.42 28.53
CA CYS A 70 -21.29 -4.66 28.99
C CYS A 70 -21.13 -6.05 29.58
N GLN A 71 -20.11 -6.79 29.15
CA GLN A 71 -19.79 -8.14 29.65
C GLN A 71 -19.40 -8.19 31.15
N LYS A 72 -19.08 -7.05 31.76
CA LYS A 72 -18.67 -6.97 33.18
C LYS A 72 -19.80 -6.54 34.11
N CYS A 73 -20.55 -5.50 33.75
CA CYS A 73 -21.53 -4.86 34.63
C CYS A 73 -22.96 -4.88 34.09
N ALA A 74 -23.19 -5.51 32.93
CA ALA A 74 -24.46 -5.56 32.22
C ALA A 74 -25.08 -4.20 31.83
N ALA A 75 -24.41 -3.07 32.10
CA ALA A 75 -24.88 -1.75 31.69
C ALA A 75 -24.97 -1.66 30.15
N PRO A 76 -25.97 -0.93 29.61
CA PRO A 76 -26.13 -0.77 28.18
C PRO A 76 -24.92 -0.05 27.56
N LEU A 77 -24.45 -0.55 26.42
CA LEU A 77 -23.38 0.05 25.64
C LEU A 77 -23.98 1.05 24.66
N MET A 78 -23.71 2.34 24.90
CA MET A 78 -24.08 3.41 23.97
C MET A 78 -23.18 3.28 22.73
N ARG A 79 -23.77 3.06 21.55
CA ARG A 79 -23.06 3.25 20.29
C ARG A 79 -23.12 4.74 19.95
N LEU A 80 -21.96 5.42 20.00
CA LEU A 80 -21.82 6.72 19.35
C LEU A 80 -21.97 6.45 17.84
N HIS A 81 -23.19 6.63 17.33
CA HIS A 81 -23.42 6.74 15.89
C HIS A 81 -22.83 8.09 15.47
N GLU A 82 -21.67 8.05 14.81
CA GLU A 82 -21.16 9.15 13.97
C GLU A 82 -21.85 9.14 12.61
#